data_AF-A0A1H3ZH71-F1
#
_entry.id   AF-A0A1H3ZH71-F1
#
_cell.length_a   1.000
_cell.length_b   1.000
_cell.length_c   1.000
_cell.angle_alpha   90.00
_cell.angle_beta   90.00
_cell.angle_gamma   90.00
#
_symmetry.space_group_name_H-M   'P 1'
#
loop_
_entity.id
_entity.type
_entity.pdbx_description
1 polymer ?
#
loop_
_entity_poly.entity_id
_entity_poly.type
_entity_poly.pdbx_seq_one_letter_code
_entity_poly.pdbx_strand_id
1 'polypeptide(L)'
;MKVTRKIVPGILFCLSCLQANSQSIRPFRAGDRVVFAGNSITEAGLYESYIWLYYMTRFPSERITVFNAGIGGDVAGQIYNRMDSDILAKKPTVLAVTFGMNDSRYFEYNQKDKVAQVREQAVSQSLNSFQQIEQQLKELPGVEKIIMTSSPYDESARIKNEVFHGKVETMEKIAAFQKAAARKNHWGFLDWMHSMTAINKREQRKDSSFTLTGPDRIHPGAAGHFVMAYFFLKEQGLAGKPVATVSINAAKNEVLKTANCKVSELKAGKDNVEFNYTPYALPFPSDTVPRVWMNYQKQVDALKVIPFVKEFNQEVLTVKGLNGNSYTLAINGEKVGQWSGAELAAGINLAEQNTPQRKIAQEIMELNNKRRELESKFRSYYWVHYNFLQEKKMLFNNSDAAKDTVLKYGAENGWLKMKTEDFETVRMPATRAALQKQMDDIVDAIYQKNQPAQYHITLTAN
;
A
#
# COMPACT_ATOMS: atom_id res chain seq x y z
N MET A 1 -47.66 -18.02 -62.78
CA MET A 1 -46.24 -18.23 -62.41
C MET A 1 -46.04 -17.82 -60.96
N LYS A 2 -45.91 -18.77 -60.04
CA LYS A 2 -45.65 -18.51 -58.61
C LYS A 2 -44.14 -18.30 -58.43
N VAL A 3 -43.75 -17.11 -57.96
CA VAL A 3 -42.37 -16.81 -57.55
C VAL A 3 -42.25 -17.08 -56.05
N THR A 4 -41.57 -18.16 -55.70
CA THR A 4 -41.18 -18.48 -54.32
C THR A 4 -39.93 -17.69 -53.94
N ARG A 5 -40.07 -16.73 -53.01
CA ARG A 5 -38.92 -16.10 -52.32
C ARG A 5 -38.43 -17.03 -51.21
N LYS A 6 -37.16 -17.45 -51.29
CA LYS A 6 -36.45 -18.14 -50.20
C LYS A 6 -36.09 -17.13 -49.11
N ILE A 7 -36.50 -17.41 -47.88
CA ILE A 7 -36.06 -16.69 -46.67
C ILE A 7 -34.82 -17.41 -46.14
N VAL A 8 -33.70 -16.70 -46.03
CA VAL A 8 -32.49 -17.19 -45.35
C VAL A 8 -32.53 -16.64 -43.92
N PRO A 9 -32.44 -17.48 -42.87
CA PRO A 9 -32.36 -17.00 -41.51
C PRO A 9 -30.93 -16.53 -41.21
N GLY A 10 -30.77 -15.25 -40.88
CA GLY A 10 -29.51 -14.69 -40.38
C GLY A 10 -29.25 -15.15 -38.95
N ILE A 11 -28.13 -15.83 -38.75
CA ILE A 11 -27.62 -16.18 -37.42
C ILE A 11 -27.06 -14.92 -36.77
N LEU A 12 -27.73 -14.44 -35.73
CA LEU A 12 -27.25 -13.35 -34.88
C LEU A 12 -26.19 -13.91 -33.93
N PHE A 13 -24.91 -13.69 -34.25
CA PHE A 13 -23.80 -13.98 -33.33
C PHE A 13 -23.82 -12.92 -32.21
N CYS A 14 -24.50 -13.22 -31.11
CA CYS A 14 -24.28 -12.50 -29.86
C CYS A 14 -22.88 -12.84 -29.35
N LEU A 15 -21.91 -11.96 -29.60
CA LEU A 15 -20.67 -11.92 -28.83
C LEU A 15 -21.03 -11.51 -27.39
N SER A 16 -21.36 -12.50 -26.57
CA SER A 16 -21.30 -12.37 -25.13
C SER A 16 -19.83 -12.13 -24.78
N CYS A 17 -19.47 -10.88 -24.54
CA CYS A 17 -18.24 -10.54 -23.82
C CYS A 17 -18.31 -11.28 -22.47
N LEU A 18 -17.62 -12.41 -22.38
CA LEU A 18 -17.23 -12.99 -21.11
C LEU A 18 -16.36 -11.94 -20.41
N GLN A 19 -16.99 -11.08 -19.61
CA GLN A 19 -16.26 -10.39 -18.57
C GLN A 19 -15.67 -11.49 -17.69
N ALA A 20 -14.36 -11.72 -17.85
CA ALA A 20 -13.61 -12.44 -16.85
C ALA A 20 -13.85 -11.66 -15.55
N ASN A 21 -14.67 -12.23 -14.66
CA ASN A 21 -14.81 -11.77 -13.29
C ASN A 21 -13.44 -12.00 -12.62
N SER A 22 -12.49 -11.09 -12.85
CA SER A 22 -11.39 -10.90 -11.93
C SER A 22 -12.00 -10.63 -10.57
N GLN A 23 -11.50 -11.25 -9.51
CA GLN A 23 -11.87 -10.90 -8.15
C GLN A 23 -11.22 -9.57 -7.79
N SER A 24 -11.61 -8.51 -8.50
CA SER A 24 -11.01 -7.20 -8.36
C SER A 24 -11.39 -6.62 -7.02
N ILE A 25 -10.38 -6.13 -6.30
CA ILE A 25 -10.58 -5.35 -5.08
C ILE A 25 -11.18 -4.01 -5.53
N ARG A 26 -12.29 -3.56 -4.93
CA ARG A 26 -12.78 -2.22 -5.31
C ARG A 26 -11.90 -1.12 -4.68
N PRO A 27 -11.83 0.07 -5.30
CA PRO A 27 -11.35 1.25 -4.60
C PRO A 27 -12.13 1.50 -3.31
N PHE A 28 -11.44 2.00 -2.29
CA PHE A 28 -12.09 2.45 -1.07
C PHE A 28 -12.88 3.73 -1.32
N ARG A 29 -13.92 3.95 -0.51
CA ARG A 29 -14.83 5.09 -0.60
C ARG A 29 -14.96 5.79 0.75
N ALA A 30 -15.44 7.02 0.73
CA ALA A 30 -15.68 7.82 1.93
C ALA A 30 -16.41 7.02 3.01
N GLY A 31 -15.88 7.09 4.23
CA GLY A 31 -16.37 6.35 5.40
C GLY A 31 -15.84 4.92 5.53
N ASP A 32 -15.09 4.38 4.56
CA ASP A 32 -14.51 3.05 4.70
C ASP A 32 -13.53 2.99 5.88
N ARG A 33 -13.66 1.91 6.65
CA ARG A 33 -12.78 1.52 7.75
C ARG A 33 -12.05 0.26 7.32
N VAL A 34 -10.82 0.44 6.84
CA VAL A 34 -10.02 -0.61 6.22
C VAL A 34 -9.06 -1.16 7.26
N VAL A 35 -9.24 -2.42 7.65
CA VAL A 35 -8.36 -3.09 8.60
C VAL A 35 -7.46 -4.08 7.85
N PHE A 36 -6.15 -3.93 8.00
CA PHE A 36 -5.15 -4.87 7.50
C PHE A 36 -4.69 -5.79 8.63
N ALA A 37 -5.17 -7.02 8.62
CA ALA A 37 -4.80 -8.05 9.59
C ALA A 37 -3.65 -8.92 9.05
N GLY A 38 -2.60 -9.09 9.85
CA GLY A 38 -1.49 -9.95 9.47
C GLY A 38 -0.44 -10.13 10.57
N ASN A 39 0.77 -10.45 10.16
CA ASN A 39 1.90 -10.74 11.05
C ASN A 39 2.88 -9.55 11.17
N SER A 40 4.17 -9.82 11.44
CA SER A 40 5.24 -8.80 11.56
C SER A 40 5.38 -7.90 10.32
N ILE A 41 5.15 -8.44 9.13
CA ILE A 41 5.20 -7.67 7.87
C ILE A 41 4.09 -6.60 7.88
N THR A 42 2.92 -6.91 8.44
CA THR A 42 1.85 -5.92 8.63
C THR A 42 2.11 -5.03 9.83
N GLU A 43 2.65 -5.58 10.93
CA GLU A 43 2.98 -4.81 12.12
C GLU A 43 3.92 -3.63 11.83
N ALA A 44 4.82 -3.77 10.83
CA ALA A 44 5.69 -2.69 10.37
C ALA A 44 4.95 -1.41 9.93
N GLY A 45 3.69 -1.53 9.50
CA GLY A 45 2.80 -0.39 9.27
C GLY A 45 3.06 0.40 7.99
N LEU A 46 3.89 -0.11 7.08
CA LEU A 46 4.36 0.67 5.93
C LEU A 46 3.46 0.54 4.71
N TYR A 47 3.11 -0.68 4.28
CA TYR A 47 2.38 -0.84 3.02
C TYR A 47 0.96 -0.25 3.10
N GLU A 48 0.27 -0.44 4.24
CA GLU A 48 -1.05 0.11 4.48
C GLU A 48 -1.00 1.64 4.66
N SER A 49 0.08 2.16 5.22
CA SER A 49 0.31 3.60 5.33
C SER A 49 0.57 4.23 3.96
N TYR A 50 1.28 3.54 3.06
CA TYR A 50 1.48 3.99 1.67
C TYR A 50 0.21 3.91 0.83
N ILE A 51 -0.62 2.88 1.05
CA ILE A 51 -1.96 2.82 0.45
C ILE A 51 -2.78 4.01 0.95
N TRP A 52 -2.82 4.28 2.26
CA TRP A 52 -3.58 5.42 2.79
C TRP A 52 -3.05 6.76 2.27
N LEU A 53 -1.74 6.94 2.19
CA LEU A 53 -1.10 8.13 1.62
C LEU A 53 -1.55 8.37 0.16
N TYR A 54 -1.71 7.29 -0.62
CA TYR A 54 -2.25 7.40 -1.97
C TYR A 54 -3.68 7.93 -1.96
N TYR A 55 -4.55 7.42 -1.08
CA TYR A 55 -5.92 7.93 -0.95
C TYR A 55 -5.95 9.39 -0.44
N MET A 56 -5.13 9.73 0.55
CA MET A 56 -5.01 11.08 1.09
C MET A 56 -4.60 12.10 0.02
N THR A 57 -3.75 11.71 -0.93
CA THR A 57 -3.26 12.62 -1.99
C THR A 57 -4.10 12.55 -3.26
N ARG A 58 -4.63 11.39 -3.63
CA ARG A 58 -5.36 11.18 -4.88
C ARG A 58 -6.85 11.47 -4.80
N PHE A 59 -7.45 11.26 -3.64
CA PHE A 59 -8.89 11.35 -3.43
C PHE A 59 -9.19 12.18 -2.18
N PRO A 60 -8.93 13.50 -2.18
CA PRO A 60 -9.07 14.33 -0.99
C PRO A 60 -10.51 14.43 -0.47
N SER A 61 -11.51 14.13 -1.30
CA SER A 61 -12.92 14.01 -0.91
C SER A 61 -13.30 12.64 -0.32
N GLU A 62 -12.49 11.61 -0.54
CA GLU A 62 -12.75 10.23 -0.07
C GLU A 62 -12.06 10.02 1.28
N ARG A 63 -12.67 10.53 2.34
CA ARG A 63 -12.15 10.34 3.69
C ARG A 63 -12.33 8.90 4.15
N ILE A 64 -11.23 8.15 4.24
CA ILE A 64 -11.19 6.77 4.76
C ILE A 64 -10.41 6.71 6.07
N THR A 65 -10.52 5.59 6.78
CA THR A 65 -9.66 5.26 7.92
C THR A 65 -8.99 3.93 7.70
N VAL A 66 -7.67 3.89 7.80
CA VAL A 66 -6.88 2.66 7.69
C VAL A 66 -6.34 2.27 9.06
N PHE A 67 -6.41 0.99 9.38
CA PHE A 67 -5.91 0.43 10.61
C PHE A 67 -4.91 -0.69 10.36
N ASN A 68 -3.80 -0.62 11.08
CA ASN A 68 -2.88 -1.73 11.24
C ASN A 68 -3.43 -2.70 12.30
N ALA A 69 -3.62 -3.96 11.91
CA ALA A 69 -3.90 -5.08 12.81
C ALA A 69 -2.89 -6.23 12.61
N GLY A 70 -1.63 -5.86 12.37
CA GLY A 70 -0.48 -6.75 12.35
C GLY A 70 0.07 -6.99 13.75
N ILE A 71 0.47 -8.23 14.04
CA ILE A 71 1.23 -8.59 15.24
C ILE A 71 2.37 -9.53 14.86
N GLY A 72 3.60 -9.18 15.22
CA GLY A 72 4.78 -9.97 14.96
C GLY A 72 4.71 -11.38 15.55
N GLY A 73 5.06 -12.38 14.74
CA GLY A 73 5.02 -13.80 15.11
C GLY A 73 3.72 -14.52 14.77
N ASP A 74 2.63 -13.81 14.49
CA ASP A 74 1.33 -14.45 14.21
C ASP A 74 1.39 -15.46 13.07
N VAL A 75 0.81 -16.64 13.31
CA VAL A 75 0.27 -17.53 12.27
C VAL A 75 -1.25 -17.32 12.16
N ALA A 76 -1.92 -17.97 11.20
CA ALA A 76 -3.37 -17.85 11.05
C ALA A 76 -4.15 -18.11 12.36
N GLY A 77 -3.69 -19.05 13.19
CA GLY A 77 -4.30 -19.35 14.49
C GLY A 77 -4.30 -18.17 15.45
N GLN A 78 -3.19 -17.42 15.57
CA GLN A 78 -3.15 -16.22 16.42
C GLN A 78 -4.01 -15.10 15.88
N ILE A 79 -4.05 -14.90 14.54
CA ILE A 79 -4.95 -13.93 13.91
C ILE A 79 -6.41 -14.24 14.27
N TYR A 80 -6.81 -15.51 14.19
CA TYR A 80 -8.13 -15.96 14.62
C TYR A 80 -8.39 -15.68 16.10
N ASN A 81 -7.45 -16.02 16.99
CA ASN A 81 -7.61 -15.84 18.44
C ASN A 81 -7.84 -14.38 18.86
N ARG A 82 -7.39 -13.42 18.06
CA ARG A 82 -7.57 -11.98 18.30
C ARG A 82 -8.59 -11.31 17.39
N MET A 83 -9.35 -12.09 16.61
CA MET A 83 -10.30 -11.56 15.65
C MET A 83 -11.28 -10.60 16.32
N ASP A 84 -11.91 -11.00 17.42
CA ASP A 84 -12.93 -10.17 18.07
C ASP A 84 -12.34 -8.95 18.77
N SER A 85 -11.30 -9.15 19.57
CA SER A 85 -10.79 -8.14 20.52
C SER A 85 -9.78 -7.15 19.93
N ASP A 86 -9.14 -7.44 18.81
CA ASP A 86 -8.26 -6.48 18.10
C ASP A 86 -8.77 -6.15 16.70
N ILE A 87 -9.21 -7.12 15.89
CA ILE A 87 -9.54 -6.88 14.48
C ILE A 87 -10.96 -6.30 14.32
N LEU A 88 -11.99 -7.03 14.75
CA LEU A 88 -13.40 -6.64 14.63
C LEU A 88 -13.80 -5.54 15.62
N ALA A 89 -13.09 -5.40 16.74
CA ALA A 89 -13.22 -4.24 17.63
C ALA A 89 -13.02 -2.90 16.90
N LYS A 90 -12.28 -2.88 15.79
CA LYS A 90 -12.09 -1.70 14.93
C LYS A 90 -13.27 -1.43 14.00
N LYS A 91 -14.30 -2.27 13.98
CA LYS A 91 -15.52 -2.14 13.15
C LYS A 91 -15.18 -1.95 11.66
N PRO A 92 -14.50 -2.92 11.02
CA PRO A 92 -14.12 -2.79 9.62
C PRO A 92 -15.35 -2.70 8.71
N THR A 93 -15.27 -1.88 7.67
CA THR A 93 -16.12 -2.03 6.47
C THR A 93 -15.40 -2.83 5.39
N VAL A 94 -14.07 -2.83 5.43
CA VAL A 94 -13.19 -3.67 4.61
C VAL A 94 -12.17 -4.35 5.52
N LEU A 95 -12.02 -5.66 5.40
CA LEU A 95 -11.06 -6.47 6.13
C LEU A 95 -10.15 -7.20 5.15
N ALA A 96 -8.88 -6.81 5.15
CA ALA A 96 -7.82 -7.46 4.40
C ALA A 96 -7.02 -8.37 5.33
N VAL A 97 -6.85 -9.64 4.96
CA VAL A 97 -6.18 -10.65 5.79
C VAL A 97 -5.00 -11.27 5.03
N THR A 98 -3.83 -11.27 5.66
CA THR A 98 -2.62 -11.91 5.13
C THR A 98 -1.90 -12.76 6.18
N PHE A 99 -1.42 -13.93 5.78
CA PHE A 99 -0.64 -14.86 6.61
C PHE A 99 0.11 -15.86 5.70
N GLY A 100 0.91 -16.74 6.30
CA GLY A 100 1.67 -17.77 5.57
C GLY A 100 3.18 -17.75 5.85
N MET A 101 3.76 -16.58 6.16
CA MET A 101 5.19 -16.47 6.43
C MET A 101 5.61 -17.22 7.70
N ASN A 102 4.91 -17.02 8.82
CA ASN A 102 5.19 -17.77 10.05
C ASN A 102 4.57 -19.17 10.01
N ASP A 103 3.39 -19.31 9.40
CA ASP A 103 2.69 -20.59 9.26
C ASP A 103 3.57 -21.64 8.57
N SER A 104 4.40 -21.20 7.62
CA SER A 104 5.30 -22.07 6.86
C SER A 104 6.54 -22.52 7.64
N ARG A 105 6.77 -22.05 8.87
CA ARG A 105 7.90 -22.43 9.77
C ARG A 105 9.29 -21.99 9.27
N TYR A 106 10.36 -22.31 10.00
CA TYR A 106 11.72 -21.78 9.75
C TYR A 106 12.81 -22.84 9.94
N PHE A 107 13.42 -22.92 11.12
CA PHE A 107 14.59 -23.75 11.38
C PHE A 107 14.36 -25.25 11.17
N GLU A 108 13.11 -25.70 11.16
CA GLU A 108 12.74 -27.07 10.87
C GLU A 108 13.16 -27.52 9.46
N TYR A 109 13.29 -26.60 8.49
CA TYR A 109 13.81 -26.92 7.15
C TYR A 109 15.30 -27.27 7.13
N ASN A 110 16.06 -26.97 8.20
CA ASN A 110 17.46 -27.36 8.29
C ASN A 110 17.61 -28.88 8.48
N GLN A 111 16.53 -29.59 8.88
CA GLN A 111 16.45 -31.05 8.89
C GLN A 111 16.04 -31.56 7.50
N LYS A 112 17.02 -31.71 6.62
CA LYS A 112 16.82 -32.00 5.18
C LYS A 112 15.97 -33.26 4.91
N ASP A 113 16.05 -34.26 5.78
CA ASP A 113 15.28 -35.51 5.74
C ASP A 113 13.80 -35.33 6.14
N LYS A 114 13.45 -34.20 6.79
CA LYS A 114 12.09 -33.94 7.30
C LYS A 114 11.34 -32.85 6.55
N VAL A 115 11.91 -32.24 5.50
CA VAL A 115 11.30 -31.13 4.76
C VAL A 115 9.86 -31.43 4.31
N ALA A 116 9.61 -32.64 3.80
CA ALA A 116 8.26 -33.06 3.39
C ALA A 116 7.26 -33.10 4.55
N GLN A 117 7.68 -33.64 5.70
CA GLN A 117 6.88 -33.71 6.92
C GLN A 117 6.60 -32.31 7.49
N VAL A 118 7.64 -31.46 7.55
CA VAL A 118 7.52 -30.06 8.01
C VAL A 118 6.48 -29.32 7.16
N ARG A 119 6.56 -29.45 5.84
CA ARG A 119 5.61 -28.85 4.90
C ARG A 119 4.19 -29.35 5.14
N GLU A 120 3.99 -30.66 5.22
CA GLU A 120 2.65 -31.24 5.42
C GLU A 120 2.01 -30.73 6.72
N GLN A 121 2.75 -30.75 7.82
CA GLN A 121 2.26 -30.27 9.12
C GLN A 121 1.96 -28.78 9.10
N ALA A 122 2.85 -27.97 8.54
CA ALA A 122 2.68 -26.52 8.43
C ALA A 122 1.43 -26.16 7.62
N VAL A 123 1.24 -26.78 6.45
CA VAL A 123 0.07 -26.54 5.59
C VAL A 123 -1.21 -27.00 6.27
N SER A 124 -1.22 -28.19 6.90
CA SER A 124 -2.41 -28.69 7.59
C SER A 124 -2.82 -27.78 8.76
N GLN A 125 -1.87 -27.35 9.58
CA GLN A 125 -2.14 -26.48 10.72
C GLN A 125 -2.63 -25.09 10.27
N SER A 126 -2.02 -24.53 9.23
CA SER A 126 -2.43 -23.25 8.65
C SER A 126 -3.82 -23.34 8.04
N LEU A 127 -4.12 -24.40 7.29
CA LEU A 127 -5.44 -24.62 6.70
C LEU A 127 -6.53 -24.75 7.76
N ASN A 128 -6.30 -25.55 8.82
CA ASN A 128 -7.26 -25.72 9.90
C ASN A 128 -7.57 -24.38 10.59
N SER A 129 -6.55 -23.56 10.83
CA SER A 129 -6.72 -22.23 11.43
C SER A 129 -7.44 -21.27 10.47
N PHE A 130 -7.08 -21.31 9.19
CA PHE A 130 -7.72 -20.48 8.17
C PHE A 130 -9.19 -20.83 7.97
N GLN A 131 -9.60 -22.08 8.10
CA GLN A 131 -11.00 -22.47 8.03
C GLN A 131 -11.85 -21.81 9.13
N GLN A 132 -11.26 -21.58 10.32
CA GLN A 132 -11.92 -20.82 11.40
C GLN A 132 -12.07 -19.34 11.03
N ILE A 133 -11.01 -18.73 10.48
CA ILE A 133 -11.08 -17.36 9.93
C ILE A 133 -12.14 -17.28 8.82
N GLU A 134 -12.13 -18.22 7.87
CA GLU A 134 -13.07 -18.26 6.75
C GLU A 134 -14.52 -18.31 7.24
N GLN A 135 -14.80 -19.11 8.27
CA GLN A 135 -16.13 -19.19 8.87
C GLN A 135 -16.55 -17.85 9.50
N GLN A 136 -15.69 -17.24 10.32
CA GLN A 136 -15.99 -15.93 10.90
C GLN A 136 -16.19 -14.85 9.83
N LEU A 137 -15.39 -14.85 8.76
CA LEU A 137 -15.55 -13.88 7.67
C LEU A 137 -16.90 -14.04 6.95
N LYS A 138 -17.41 -15.25 6.78
CA LYS A 138 -18.75 -15.50 6.18
C LYS A 138 -19.88 -14.91 7.00
N GLU A 139 -19.71 -14.82 8.32
CA GLU A 139 -20.69 -14.28 9.26
C GLU A 139 -20.73 -12.73 9.26
N LEU A 140 -19.91 -12.07 8.43
CA LEU A 140 -19.81 -10.61 8.34
C LEU A 140 -20.35 -10.07 7.00
N PRO A 141 -21.63 -10.23 6.62
CA PRO A 141 -22.13 -9.92 5.28
C PRO A 141 -21.96 -8.45 4.85
N GLY A 142 -21.89 -7.50 5.80
CA GLY A 142 -21.68 -6.08 5.53
C GLY A 142 -20.22 -5.64 5.40
N VAL A 143 -19.27 -6.55 5.61
CA VAL A 143 -17.83 -6.29 5.51
C VAL A 143 -17.33 -6.82 4.16
N GLU A 144 -16.54 -6.06 3.43
CA GLU A 144 -15.82 -6.53 2.26
C GLU A 144 -14.54 -7.27 2.68
N LYS A 145 -14.26 -8.41 2.04
CA LYS A 145 -13.13 -9.27 2.40
C LYS A 145 -12.10 -9.24 1.29
N ILE A 146 -10.85 -9.13 1.68
CA ILE A 146 -9.70 -9.24 0.80
C ILE A 146 -8.74 -10.27 1.40
N ILE A 147 -8.49 -11.36 0.69
CA ILE A 147 -7.47 -12.34 1.08
C ILE A 147 -6.19 -12.01 0.31
N MET A 148 -5.07 -11.88 1.02
CA MET A 148 -3.79 -11.55 0.41
C MET A 148 -2.77 -12.62 0.79
N THR A 149 -2.01 -13.12 -0.19
CA THR A 149 -0.83 -13.93 0.13
C THR A 149 0.15 -13.09 0.96
N SER A 150 1.02 -13.72 1.74
CA SER A 150 2.17 -13.01 2.29
C SER A 150 3.11 -12.50 1.17
N SER A 151 3.98 -11.54 1.47
CA SER A 151 5.16 -11.28 0.62
C SER A 151 6.06 -12.53 0.61
N PRO A 152 6.91 -12.74 -0.41
CA PRO A 152 7.65 -13.99 -0.54
C PRO A 152 8.74 -14.13 0.52
N TYR A 153 9.16 -15.37 0.75
CA TYR A 153 10.47 -15.69 1.31
C TYR A 153 11.46 -15.81 0.15
N ASP A 154 12.57 -15.06 0.18
CA ASP A 154 13.52 -15.02 -0.94
C ASP A 154 14.64 -16.07 -0.80
N GLU A 155 14.37 -17.29 -1.30
CA GLU A 155 15.38 -18.37 -1.36
C GLU A 155 16.51 -18.07 -2.36
N SER A 156 16.28 -17.22 -3.36
CA SER A 156 17.21 -17.04 -4.49
C SER A 156 18.23 -15.93 -4.32
N ALA A 157 17.98 -14.96 -3.42
CA ALA A 157 18.94 -13.89 -3.14
C ALA A 157 20.26 -14.43 -2.57
N ARG A 158 21.39 -13.97 -3.11
CA ARG A 158 22.74 -14.28 -2.60
C ARG A 158 23.13 -13.28 -1.51
N ILE A 159 22.56 -13.48 -0.33
CA ILE A 159 22.86 -12.68 0.88
C ILE A 159 23.37 -13.58 2.01
N LYS A 160 24.01 -12.98 3.03
CA LYS A 160 24.69 -13.70 4.13
C LYS A 160 23.75 -14.60 4.95
N ASN A 161 22.46 -14.27 5.03
CA ASN A 161 21.48 -15.00 5.82
C ASN A 161 21.23 -16.42 5.27
N GLU A 162 21.08 -17.41 6.18
CA GLU A 162 20.83 -18.81 5.84
C GLU A 162 19.53 -19.00 5.05
N VAL A 163 19.49 -20.01 4.19
CA VAL A 163 18.31 -20.33 3.36
C VAL A 163 17.56 -21.51 3.95
N PHE A 164 16.27 -21.33 4.23
CA PHE A 164 15.33 -22.39 4.59
C PHE A 164 14.81 -23.09 3.33
N HIS A 165 15.62 -23.97 2.75
CA HIS A 165 15.27 -24.70 1.54
C HIS A 165 14.00 -25.53 1.71
N GLY A 166 12.99 -25.29 0.88
CA GLY A 166 11.71 -26.00 0.95
C GLY A 166 10.55 -25.17 1.51
N LYS A 167 10.85 -23.96 2.03
CA LYS A 167 9.87 -23.05 2.65
C LYS A 167 8.96 -22.43 1.61
N VAL A 168 9.50 -22.04 0.44
CA VAL A 168 8.69 -21.45 -0.63
C VAL A 168 7.59 -22.40 -1.08
N GLU A 169 7.85 -23.70 -1.26
CA GLU A 169 6.79 -24.65 -1.65
C GLU A 169 5.71 -24.83 -0.58
N THR A 170 6.05 -24.63 0.69
CA THR A 170 5.05 -24.60 1.77
C THR A 170 4.17 -23.35 1.66
N MET A 171 4.78 -22.19 1.41
CA MET A 171 4.05 -20.94 1.18
C MET A 171 3.16 -21.01 -0.07
N GLU A 172 3.61 -21.66 -1.15
CA GLU A 172 2.80 -21.93 -2.35
C GLU A 172 1.52 -22.70 -2.03
N LYS A 173 1.62 -23.75 -1.21
CA LYS A 173 0.44 -24.52 -0.78
C LYS A 173 -0.52 -23.69 0.08
N ILE A 174 0.01 -22.78 0.91
CA ILE A 174 -0.81 -21.86 1.70
C ILE A 174 -1.53 -20.83 0.80
N ALA A 175 -0.79 -20.21 -0.11
CA ALA A 175 -1.35 -19.29 -1.10
C ALA A 175 -2.43 -19.95 -1.96
N ALA A 176 -2.26 -21.22 -2.32
CA ALA A 176 -3.23 -21.96 -3.11
C ALA A 176 -4.60 -22.11 -2.41
N PHE A 177 -4.64 -22.48 -1.13
CA PHE A 177 -5.92 -22.58 -0.43
C PHE A 177 -6.53 -21.21 -0.12
N GLN A 178 -5.71 -20.18 0.13
CA GLN A 178 -6.17 -18.80 0.28
C GLN A 178 -6.89 -18.32 -1.00
N LYS A 179 -6.26 -18.53 -2.16
CA LYS A 179 -6.83 -18.21 -3.48
C LYS A 179 -8.10 -19.00 -3.76
N ALA A 180 -8.11 -20.30 -3.46
CA ALA A 180 -9.28 -21.14 -3.66
C ALA A 180 -10.47 -20.68 -2.80
N ALA A 181 -10.25 -20.32 -1.54
CA ALA A 181 -11.28 -19.80 -0.66
C ALA A 181 -11.77 -18.41 -1.10
N ALA A 182 -10.87 -17.51 -1.49
CA ALA A 182 -11.27 -16.21 -2.02
C ALA A 182 -12.19 -16.41 -3.24
N ARG A 183 -11.78 -17.27 -4.19
CA ARG A 183 -12.58 -17.62 -5.38
C ARG A 183 -13.94 -18.21 -5.04
N LYS A 184 -13.98 -19.21 -4.15
CA LYS A 184 -15.20 -19.88 -3.71
C LYS A 184 -16.20 -18.93 -3.07
N ASN A 185 -15.71 -17.96 -2.29
CA ASN A 185 -16.55 -17.04 -1.53
C ASN A 185 -16.75 -15.66 -2.21
N HIS A 186 -16.25 -15.48 -3.44
CA HIS A 186 -16.30 -14.21 -4.18
C HIS A 186 -15.66 -13.03 -3.43
N TRP A 187 -14.59 -13.28 -2.67
CA TRP A 187 -13.81 -12.24 -1.99
C TRP A 187 -12.72 -11.66 -2.89
N GLY A 188 -12.24 -10.45 -2.59
CA GLY A 188 -11.06 -9.90 -3.26
C GLY A 188 -9.83 -10.76 -2.98
N PHE A 189 -8.92 -10.86 -3.95
CA PHE A 189 -7.68 -11.62 -3.80
C PHE A 189 -6.47 -10.85 -4.33
N LEU A 190 -5.36 -10.85 -3.58
CA LEU A 190 -4.10 -10.26 -4.01
C LEU A 190 -2.92 -11.22 -3.79
N ASP A 191 -2.08 -11.36 -4.82
CA ASP A 191 -0.93 -12.25 -4.81
C ASP A 191 0.38 -11.47 -4.79
N TRP A 192 0.80 -11.05 -3.60
CA TRP A 192 2.11 -10.41 -3.42
C TRP A 192 3.26 -11.41 -3.62
N MET A 193 3.06 -12.68 -3.24
CA MET A 193 4.12 -13.67 -3.23
C MET A 193 4.70 -13.84 -4.64
N HIS A 194 3.84 -14.11 -5.63
CA HIS A 194 4.28 -14.30 -7.01
C HIS A 194 4.74 -12.99 -7.65
N SER A 195 3.99 -11.90 -7.43
CA SER A 195 4.26 -10.60 -8.05
C SER A 195 5.62 -10.03 -7.62
N MET A 196 5.97 -10.13 -6.34
CA MET A 196 7.27 -9.70 -5.82
C MET A 196 8.39 -10.69 -6.19
N THR A 197 8.11 -12.00 -6.19
CA THR A 197 9.09 -13.02 -6.66
C THR A 197 9.51 -12.77 -8.11
N ALA A 198 8.57 -12.36 -8.98
CA ALA A 198 8.90 -12.01 -10.36
C ALA A 198 9.87 -10.84 -10.45
N ILE A 199 9.71 -9.81 -9.60
CA ILE A 199 10.64 -8.67 -9.52
C ILE A 199 12.00 -9.12 -8.98
N ASN A 200 12.03 -9.88 -7.87
CA ASN A 200 13.26 -10.42 -7.31
C ASN A 200 14.05 -11.18 -8.38
N LYS A 201 13.43 -12.16 -9.05
CA LYS A 201 14.08 -12.94 -10.12
C LYS A 201 14.59 -12.08 -11.28
N ARG A 202 13.83 -11.03 -11.66
CA ARG A 202 14.22 -10.12 -12.75
C ARG A 202 15.46 -9.30 -12.38
N GLU A 203 15.49 -8.73 -11.19
CA GLU A 203 16.60 -7.88 -10.75
C GLU A 203 17.81 -8.69 -10.28
N GLN A 204 17.61 -9.91 -9.75
CA GLN A 204 18.68 -10.83 -9.38
C GLN A 204 19.55 -11.29 -10.56
N ARG A 205 19.04 -11.19 -11.80
CA ARG A 205 19.85 -11.39 -13.02
C ARG A 205 20.92 -10.32 -13.22
N LYS A 206 20.73 -9.12 -12.64
CA LYS A 206 21.66 -7.99 -12.72
C LYS A 206 22.54 -7.92 -11.47
N ASP A 207 21.92 -8.09 -10.30
CA ASP A 207 22.58 -8.11 -9.00
C ASP A 207 22.02 -9.28 -8.20
N SER A 208 22.80 -10.37 -8.10
CA SER A 208 22.38 -11.59 -7.42
C SER A 208 22.04 -11.41 -5.93
N SER A 209 22.47 -10.30 -5.31
CA SER A 209 22.15 -9.97 -3.91
C SER A 209 20.84 -9.18 -3.75
N PHE A 210 20.26 -8.69 -4.86
CA PHE A 210 19.01 -7.93 -4.83
C PHE A 210 17.88 -8.73 -4.19
N THR A 211 17.12 -8.07 -3.33
CA THR A 211 15.90 -8.61 -2.76
C THR A 211 14.93 -7.51 -2.30
N LEU A 212 13.64 -7.73 -2.49
CA LEU A 212 12.58 -6.88 -1.92
C LEU A 212 12.22 -7.24 -0.47
N THR A 213 12.75 -8.35 0.07
CA THR A 213 12.32 -8.92 1.36
C THR A 213 13.32 -8.64 2.48
N GLY A 214 14.19 -7.64 2.30
CA GLY A 214 15.16 -7.23 3.31
C GLY A 214 16.32 -8.20 3.54
N PRO A 215 17.18 -7.91 4.54
CA PRO A 215 18.43 -8.63 4.77
C PRO A 215 18.26 -10.06 5.33
N ASP A 216 17.04 -10.42 5.75
CA ASP A 216 16.71 -11.70 6.36
C ASP A 216 15.82 -12.58 5.46
N ARG A 217 15.62 -12.17 4.20
CA ARG A 217 14.77 -12.87 3.21
C ARG A 217 13.27 -12.87 3.54
N ILE A 218 12.85 -12.21 4.63
CA ILE A 218 11.50 -12.30 5.21
C ILE A 218 10.83 -10.93 5.25
N HIS A 219 11.48 -9.93 5.83
CA HIS A 219 10.88 -8.64 6.18
C HIS A 219 11.25 -7.54 5.18
N PRO A 220 10.30 -7.13 4.29
CA PRO A 220 10.53 -6.03 3.36
C PRO A 220 10.95 -4.74 4.06
N GLY A 221 11.85 -3.98 3.43
CA GLY A 221 12.12 -2.60 3.83
C GLY A 221 11.07 -1.64 3.25
N ALA A 222 11.30 -0.33 3.38
CA ALA A 222 10.39 0.67 2.82
C ALA A 222 10.16 0.49 1.31
N ALA A 223 11.19 0.08 0.55
CA ALA A 223 11.07 -0.22 -0.88
C ALA A 223 10.10 -1.38 -1.15
N GLY A 224 10.29 -2.52 -0.47
CA GLY A 224 9.45 -3.70 -0.67
C GLY A 224 8.01 -3.47 -0.24
N HIS A 225 7.80 -2.76 0.87
CA HIS A 225 6.45 -2.32 1.28
C HIS A 225 5.79 -1.38 0.27
N PHE A 226 6.55 -0.55 -0.42
CA PHE A 226 5.99 0.30 -1.47
C PHE A 226 5.64 -0.49 -2.73
N VAL A 227 6.39 -1.54 -3.06
CA VAL A 227 6.01 -2.51 -4.11
C VAL A 227 4.71 -3.25 -3.74
N MET A 228 4.53 -3.61 -2.47
CA MET A 228 3.27 -4.21 -2.00
C MET A 228 2.09 -3.25 -2.17
N ALA A 229 2.25 -1.99 -1.74
CA ALA A 229 1.24 -0.94 -1.91
C ALA A 229 0.91 -0.70 -3.40
N TYR A 230 1.92 -0.68 -4.28
CA TYR A 230 1.74 -0.57 -5.73
C TYR A 230 0.86 -1.69 -6.30
N PHE A 231 1.13 -2.96 -5.96
CA PHE A 231 0.30 -4.06 -6.44
C PHE A 231 -1.12 -4.02 -5.87
N PHE A 232 -1.28 -3.60 -4.61
CA PHE A 232 -2.61 -3.43 -4.02
C PHE A 232 -3.43 -2.37 -4.77
N LEU A 233 -2.85 -1.19 -5.00
CA LEU A 233 -3.50 -0.10 -5.75
C LEU A 233 -3.77 -0.50 -7.21
N LYS A 234 -2.89 -1.31 -7.81
CA LYS A 234 -3.09 -1.84 -9.17
C LYS A 234 -4.25 -2.82 -9.24
N GLU A 235 -4.40 -3.70 -8.24
CA GLU A 235 -5.53 -4.61 -8.13
C GLU A 235 -6.85 -3.87 -7.87
N GLN A 236 -6.77 -2.67 -7.26
CA GLN A 236 -7.90 -1.74 -7.18
C GLN A 236 -8.29 -1.07 -8.50
N GLY A 237 -7.57 -1.35 -9.60
CA GLY A 237 -7.83 -0.73 -10.91
C GLY A 237 -7.52 0.77 -10.93
N LEU A 238 -6.58 1.23 -10.09
CA LEU A 238 -6.22 2.64 -9.99
C LEU A 238 -5.05 3.03 -10.91
N ALA A 239 -4.40 2.05 -11.54
CA ALA A 239 -3.33 2.28 -12.51
C ALA A 239 -3.84 3.00 -13.78
N GLY A 240 -3.02 3.89 -14.34
CA GLY A 240 -3.30 4.64 -15.56
C GLY A 240 -4.15 5.90 -15.35
N LYS A 241 -4.58 6.20 -14.12
CA LYS A 241 -5.31 7.42 -13.79
C LYS A 241 -4.33 8.55 -13.45
N PRO A 242 -4.30 9.65 -14.21
CA PRO A 242 -3.35 10.74 -13.96
C PRO A 242 -3.66 11.46 -12.64
N VAL A 243 -2.65 12.13 -12.07
CA VAL A 243 -2.83 13.18 -11.06
C VAL A 243 -3.66 14.29 -11.69
N ALA A 244 -3.18 14.78 -12.83
CA ALA A 244 -3.86 15.73 -13.69
C ALA A 244 -3.23 15.70 -15.09
N THR A 245 -3.95 16.26 -16.06
CA THR A 245 -3.40 16.54 -17.39
C THR A 245 -3.86 17.91 -17.83
N VAL A 246 -2.93 18.73 -18.30
CA VAL A 246 -3.19 20.01 -18.95
C VAL A 246 -2.49 20.02 -20.31
N SER A 247 -3.24 20.26 -21.38
CA SER A 247 -2.68 20.47 -22.71
C SER A 247 -3.17 21.80 -23.27
N ILE A 248 -2.24 22.65 -23.68
CA ILE A 248 -2.49 24.00 -24.20
C ILE A 248 -1.87 24.13 -25.58
N ASN A 249 -2.53 24.88 -26.47
CA ASN A 249 -1.96 25.42 -27.68
C ASN A 249 -1.69 26.92 -27.49
N ALA A 250 -0.44 27.27 -27.24
CA ALA A 250 -0.05 28.65 -26.99
C ALA A 250 -0.27 29.56 -28.20
N ALA A 251 -0.02 29.05 -29.41
CA ALA A 251 -0.20 29.82 -30.65
C ALA A 251 -1.67 30.17 -30.95
N LYS A 252 -2.62 29.40 -30.41
CA LYS A 252 -4.06 29.61 -30.58
C LYS A 252 -4.75 30.19 -29.34
N ASN A 253 -4.00 30.40 -28.24
CA ASN A 253 -4.56 30.77 -26.95
C ASN A 253 -5.70 29.83 -26.50
N GLU A 254 -5.48 28.52 -26.60
CA GLU A 254 -6.53 27.50 -26.45
C GLU A 254 -6.12 26.38 -25.49
N VAL A 255 -7.04 25.97 -24.60
CA VAL A 255 -6.90 24.74 -23.81
C VAL A 255 -7.40 23.56 -24.65
N LEU A 256 -6.50 22.64 -25.00
CA LEU A 256 -6.80 21.47 -25.83
C LEU A 256 -7.40 20.30 -25.03
N LYS A 257 -6.89 20.09 -23.81
CA LYS A 257 -7.30 18.96 -22.97
C LYS A 257 -7.08 19.26 -21.50
N THR A 258 -8.04 18.87 -20.68
CA THR A 258 -7.87 18.76 -19.24
C THR A 258 -8.30 17.38 -18.75
N ALA A 259 -7.70 16.89 -17.66
CA ALA A 259 -8.18 15.73 -16.93
C ALA A 259 -7.84 15.89 -15.44
N ASN A 260 -8.81 15.62 -14.57
CA ASN A 260 -8.69 15.73 -13.11
C ASN A 260 -8.19 17.10 -12.59
N CYS A 261 -8.52 18.16 -13.33
CA CYS A 261 -8.19 19.53 -12.97
C CYS A 261 -9.11 20.53 -13.70
N LYS A 262 -9.10 21.77 -13.25
CA LYS A 262 -9.66 22.93 -13.94
C LYS A 262 -8.54 23.87 -14.39
N VAL A 263 -8.67 24.42 -15.59
CA VAL A 263 -7.84 25.51 -16.11
C VAL A 263 -8.73 26.71 -16.39
N SER A 264 -8.28 27.92 -16.04
CA SER A 264 -8.99 29.17 -16.31
C SER A 264 -8.02 30.31 -16.57
N GLU A 265 -8.53 31.43 -17.10
CA GLU A 265 -7.76 32.66 -17.33
C GLU A 265 -6.51 32.46 -18.20
N LEU A 266 -6.59 31.57 -19.20
CA LEU A 266 -5.49 31.35 -20.12
C LEU A 266 -5.22 32.61 -20.94
N LYS A 267 -3.97 33.06 -20.89
CA LYS A 267 -3.38 34.01 -21.83
C LYS A 267 -2.08 33.42 -22.34
N ALA A 268 -2.02 33.18 -23.64
CA ALA A 268 -0.87 32.57 -24.27
C ALA A 268 -0.42 33.36 -25.50
N GLY A 269 0.90 33.48 -25.61
CA GLY A 269 1.62 34.00 -26.76
C GLY A 269 2.90 33.19 -26.98
N LYS A 270 3.74 33.66 -27.91
CA LYS A 270 5.00 32.98 -28.27
C LYS A 270 6.03 33.02 -27.14
N ASP A 271 6.04 34.11 -26.37
CA ASP A 271 7.06 34.38 -25.35
C ASP A 271 6.53 34.20 -23.92
N ASN A 272 5.21 34.24 -23.72
CA ASN A 272 4.61 34.10 -22.40
C ASN A 272 3.32 33.27 -22.45
N VAL A 273 3.16 32.36 -21.49
CA VAL A 273 1.91 31.64 -21.24
C VAL A 273 1.59 31.74 -19.76
N GLU A 274 0.40 32.20 -19.41
CA GLU A 274 -0.09 32.24 -18.04
C GLU A 274 -1.52 31.70 -17.94
N PHE A 275 -1.82 30.98 -16.85
CA PHE A 275 -3.16 30.48 -16.56
C PHE A 275 -3.29 30.06 -15.10
N ASN A 276 -4.53 29.99 -14.62
CA ASN A 276 -4.84 29.40 -13.32
C ASN A 276 -5.13 27.91 -13.48
N TYR A 277 -4.57 27.11 -12.58
CA TYR A 277 -4.62 25.66 -12.56
C TYR A 277 -5.09 25.17 -11.19
N THR A 278 -6.18 24.38 -11.17
CA THR A 278 -6.72 23.76 -9.96
C THR A 278 -6.76 22.24 -10.15
N PRO A 279 -5.75 21.49 -9.68
CA PRO A 279 -5.81 20.04 -9.66
C PRO A 279 -6.78 19.53 -8.58
N TYR A 280 -7.45 18.42 -8.86
CA TYR A 280 -8.32 17.74 -7.89
C TYR A 280 -7.61 16.63 -7.10
N ALA A 281 -6.32 16.45 -7.35
CA ALA A 281 -5.44 15.53 -6.65
C ALA A 281 -4.04 16.12 -6.50
N LEU A 282 -3.33 15.71 -5.47
CA LEU A 282 -1.91 16.00 -5.28
C LEU A 282 -1.05 14.89 -5.89
N PRO A 283 0.19 15.21 -6.33
CA PRO A 283 1.16 14.19 -6.70
C PRO A 283 1.50 13.32 -5.47
N PHE A 284 1.75 12.04 -5.71
CA PHE A 284 2.21 11.13 -4.66
C PHE A 284 3.65 11.48 -4.26
N PRO A 285 3.93 11.77 -2.98
CA PRO A 285 5.26 12.07 -2.49
C PRO A 285 6.04 10.77 -2.26
N SER A 286 7.33 10.75 -2.56
CA SER A 286 8.18 9.57 -2.31
C SER A 286 9.27 9.88 -1.28
N ASP A 287 9.37 9.02 -0.28
CA ASP A 287 10.26 9.14 0.87
C ASP A 287 11.68 8.65 0.55
N THR A 288 12.67 9.46 0.91
CA THR A 288 14.11 9.21 0.67
C THR A 288 14.84 8.71 1.91
N VAL A 289 14.14 8.55 3.02
CA VAL A 289 14.68 8.11 4.32
C VAL A 289 14.38 6.63 4.55
N PRO A 290 15.36 5.82 5.00
CA PRO A 290 15.08 4.46 5.45
C PRO A 290 14.30 4.52 6.78
N ARG A 291 13.14 3.88 6.83
CA ARG A 291 12.20 3.94 7.97
C ARG A 291 12.14 2.64 8.80
N VAL A 292 12.99 1.66 8.48
CA VAL A 292 13.03 0.34 9.13
C VAL A 292 14.42 0.12 9.73
N TRP A 293 14.46 -0.21 11.03
CA TRP A 293 15.71 -0.48 11.72
C TRP A 293 16.44 -1.67 11.07
N MET A 294 17.75 -1.53 10.86
CA MET A 294 18.62 -2.52 10.17
C MET A 294 18.21 -2.86 8.72
N ASN A 295 17.28 -2.13 8.12
CA ASN A 295 16.92 -2.28 6.71
C ASN A 295 16.96 -0.91 6.02
N TYR A 296 18.04 -0.70 5.27
CA TYR A 296 18.38 0.60 4.66
C TYR A 296 17.65 0.90 3.35
N GLN A 297 16.75 0.03 2.90
CA GLN A 297 15.96 0.27 1.70
C GLN A 297 15.01 1.46 1.91
N LYS A 298 14.98 2.37 0.93
CA LYS A 298 14.13 3.58 0.96
C LYS A 298 12.90 3.39 0.08
N GLN A 299 11.82 4.11 0.35
CA GLN A 299 10.62 4.03 -0.47
C GLN A 299 10.91 4.33 -1.96
N VAL A 300 11.70 5.37 -2.23
CA VAL A 300 12.15 5.75 -3.58
C VAL A 300 12.92 4.68 -4.34
N ASP A 301 13.58 3.73 -3.66
CA ASP A 301 14.34 2.67 -4.35
C ASP A 301 13.41 1.74 -5.15
N ALA A 302 12.15 1.59 -4.74
CA ALA A 302 11.17 0.81 -5.48
C ALA A 302 10.89 1.38 -6.88
N LEU A 303 11.04 2.70 -7.09
CA LEU A 303 10.78 3.34 -8.38
C LEU A 303 11.69 2.81 -9.51
N LYS A 304 12.83 2.21 -9.15
CA LYS A 304 13.75 1.57 -10.09
C LYS A 304 13.21 0.24 -10.65
N VAL A 305 12.25 -0.38 -9.96
CA VAL A 305 11.80 -1.76 -10.22
C VAL A 305 10.30 -1.88 -10.48
N ILE A 306 9.52 -0.82 -10.23
CA ILE A 306 8.10 -0.73 -10.60
C ILE A 306 7.82 0.57 -11.37
N PRO A 307 6.91 0.55 -12.35
CA PRO A 307 6.56 1.75 -13.14
C PRO A 307 5.58 2.68 -12.39
N PHE A 308 5.78 2.91 -11.08
CA PHE A 308 4.83 3.65 -10.26
C PHE A 308 4.60 5.08 -10.76
N VAL A 309 5.67 5.80 -11.12
CA VAL A 309 5.56 7.16 -11.64
C VAL A 309 4.68 7.18 -12.90
N LYS A 310 4.92 6.27 -13.83
CA LYS A 310 4.17 6.15 -15.09
C LYS A 310 2.71 5.77 -14.87
N GLU A 311 2.44 4.83 -13.96
CA GLU A 311 1.09 4.28 -13.78
C GLU A 311 0.24 5.07 -12.78
N PHE A 312 0.83 5.77 -11.81
CA PHE A 312 0.11 6.37 -10.68
C PHE A 312 0.45 7.84 -10.41
N ASN A 313 1.55 8.37 -10.94
CA ASN A 313 2.06 9.70 -10.57
C ASN A 313 2.34 10.61 -11.77
N GLN A 314 1.36 10.71 -12.67
CA GLN A 314 1.43 11.56 -13.86
C GLN A 314 0.64 12.86 -13.66
N GLU A 315 1.34 13.98 -13.43
CA GLU A 315 0.80 15.34 -13.43
C GLU A 315 1.35 16.08 -14.66
N VAL A 316 0.77 15.83 -15.83
CA VAL A 316 1.40 16.18 -17.11
C VAL A 316 0.93 17.55 -17.59
N LEU A 317 1.90 18.45 -17.83
CA LEU A 317 1.71 19.72 -18.52
C LEU A 317 2.30 19.65 -19.93
N THR A 318 1.47 19.88 -20.94
CA THR A 318 1.86 19.97 -22.35
C THR A 318 1.52 21.34 -22.92
N VAL A 319 2.49 22.03 -23.50
CA VAL A 319 2.28 23.34 -24.14
C VAL A 319 2.85 23.31 -25.55
N LYS A 320 1.96 23.31 -26.54
CA LYS A 320 2.31 23.32 -27.97
C LYS A 320 2.37 24.74 -28.51
N GLY A 321 3.14 24.94 -29.59
CA GLY A 321 3.22 26.25 -30.28
C GLY A 321 4.24 27.23 -29.69
N LEU A 322 5.05 26.77 -28.73
CA LEU A 322 6.23 27.48 -28.24
C LEU A 322 7.46 27.02 -29.04
N ASN A 323 8.19 27.96 -29.62
CA ASN A 323 9.35 27.68 -30.49
C ASN A 323 10.69 28.10 -29.86
N GLY A 324 10.67 28.74 -28.69
CA GLY A 324 11.88 29.16 -27.98
C GLY A 324 12.69 27.99 -27.43
N ASN A 325 14.00 28.19 -27.32
CA ASN A 325 14.93 27.18 -26.81
C ASN A 325 14.89 27.03 -25.28
N SER A 326 14.29 27.99 -24.57
CA SER A 326 14.19 27.96 -23.11
C SER A 326 13.02 28.82 -22.62
N TYR A 327 12.19 28.22 -21.78
CA TYR A 327 11.11 28.86 -21.03
C TYR A 327 11.29 28.53 -19.56
N THR A 328 11.21 29.54 -18.70
CA THR A 328 11.15 29.35 -17.25
C THR A 328 9.71 29.09 -16.84
N LEU A 329 9.46 27.92 -16.24
CA LEU A 329 8.20 27.61 -15.56
C LEU A 329 8.26 28.13 -14.13
N ALA A 330 7.27 28.94 -13.76
CA ALA A 330 7.01 29.28 -12.37
C ALA A 330 5.57 28.92 -11.97
N ILE A 331 5.40 28.58 -10.69
CA ILE A 331 4.10 28.28 -10.09
C ILE A 331 3.96 29.16 -8.86
N ASN A 332 2.92 30.00 -8.82
CA ASN A 332 2.75 31.06 -7.82
C ASN A 332 3.98 31.99 -7.71
N GLY A 333 4.66 32.25 -8.84
CA GLY A 333 5.89 33.04 -8.89
C GLY A 333 7.16 32.31 -8.45
N GLU A 334 7.06 31.09 -7.92
CA GLU A 334 8.24 30.28 -7.58
C GLU A 334 8.77 29.55 -8.82
N LYS A 335 10.05 29.73 -9.15
CA LYS A 335 10.71 29.01 -10.26
C LYS A 335 10.72 27.51 -9.97
N VAL A 336 10.13 26.72 -10.87
CA VAL A 336 10.12 25.26 -10.82
C VAL A 336 11.24 24.66 -11.66
N GLY A 337 11.47 25.21 -12.86
CA GLY A 337 12.48 24.70 -13.78
C GLY A 337 12.49 25.43 -15.11
N GLN A 338 13.27 24.91 -16.06
CA GLN A 338 13.40 25.44 -17.41
C GLN A 338 13.32 24.32 -18.42
N TRP A 339 12.61 24.56 -19.52
CA TRP A 339 12.41 23.62 -20.61
C TRP A 339 12.36 24.35 -21.95
N SER A 340 12.79 23.70 -23.01
CA SER A 340 12.56 24.15 -24.37
C SER A 340 11.08 24.04 -24.76
N GLY A 341 10.68 24.78 -25.80
CA GLY A 341 9.34 24.64 -26.37
C GLY A 341 9.06 23.21 -26.87
N ALA A 342 10.10 22.50 -27.34
CA ALA A 342 9.98 21.10 -27.78
C ALA A 342 9.69 20.14 -26.62
N GLU A 343 10.37 20.30 -25.48
CA GLU A 343 10.12 19.49 -24.27
C GLU A 343 8.72 19.77 -23.69
N LEU A 344 8.31 21.04 -23.65
CA LEU A 344 6.95 21.41 -23.24
C LEU A 344 5.89 20.83 -24.19
N ALA A 345 6.15 20.80 -25.49
CA ALA A 345 5.25 20.20 -26.48
C ALA A 345 5.18 18.67 -26.37
N ALA A 346 6.26 18.02 -25.93
CA ALA A 346 6.28 16.58 -25.61
C ALA A 346 5.54 16.26 -24.30
N GLY A 347 5.55 17.19 -23.36
CA GLY A 347 4.88 17.11 -22.06
C GLY A 347 5.87 16.81 -20.93
N ILE A 348 5.75 17.60 -19.86
CA ILE A 348 6.57 17.46 -18.65
C ILE A 348 5.72 16.96 -17.49
N ASN A 349 6.28 16.11 -16.63
CA ASN A 349 5.60 15.60 -15.46
C ASN A 349 5.90 16.47 -14.22
N LEU A 350 4.95 17.32 -13.83
CA LEU A 350 5.05 18.21 -12.68
C LEU A 350 5.16 17.45 -11.35
N ALA A 351 4.64 16.22 -11.28
CA ALA A 351 4.72 15.39 -10.07
C ALA A 351 6.17 15.09 -9.66
N GLU A 352 7.10 15.13 -10.61
CA GLU A 352 8.52 14.89 -10.40
C GLU A 352 9.33 16.16 -10.08
N GLN A 353 8.72 17.34 -10.19
CA GLN A 353 9.37 18.63 -9.99
C GLN A 353 9.13 19.20 -8.58
N ASN A 354 9.93 20.18 -8.17
CA ASN A 354 9.78 20.87 -6.88
C ASN A 354 8.65 21.92 -6.91
N THR A 355 7.41 21.46 -7.06
CA THR A 355 6.22 22.33 -7.15
C THR A 355 5.60 22.62 -5.78
N PRO A 356 4.86 23.72 -5.61
CA PRO A 356 4.12 23.99 -4.37
C PRO A 356 3.17 22.86 -3.94
N GLN A 357 2.44 22.27 -4.88
CA GLN A 357 1.55 21.13 -4.61
C GLN A 357 2.31 19.87 -4.16
N ARG A 358 3.54 19.64 -4.66
CA ARG A 358 4.38 18.54 -4.19
C ARG A 358 4.90 18.79 -2.77
N LYS A 359 5.24 20.04 -2.41
CA LYS A 359 5.62 20.39 -1.03
C LYS A 359 4.49 20.06 -0.04
N ILE A 360 3.25 20.41 -0.38
CA ILE A 360 2.06 20.03 0.42
C ILE A 360 1.93 18.50 0.54
N ALA A 361 2.11 17.77 -0.57
CA ALA A 361 2.09 16.32 -0.53
C ALA A 361 3.18 15.74 0.40
N GLN A 362 4.39 16.31 0.39
CA GLN A 362 5.47 15.91 1.30
C GLN A 362 5.13 16.18 2.78
N GLU A 363 4.48 17.31 3.09
CA GLU A 363 3.97 17.56 4.45
C GLU A 363 2.95 16.50 4.88
N ILE A 364 2.02 16.13 3.99
CA ILE A 364 1.04 15.06 4.25
C ILE A 364 1.74 13.71 4.51
N MET A 365 2.80 13.41 3.76
CA MET A 365 3.60 12.21 3.98
C MET A 365 4.24 12.18 5.37
N GLU A 366 4.84 13.29 5.82
CA GLU A 366 5.46 13.35 7.15
C GLU A 366 4.41 13.27 8.27
N LEU A 367 3.25 13.91 8.10
CA LEU A 367 2.12 13.75 9.02
C LEU A 367 1.66 12.28 9.09
N ASN A 368 1.49 11.62 7.96
CA ASN A 368 1.08 10.21 7.93
C ASN A 368 2.17 9.27 8.51
N ASN A 369 3.44 9.58 8.29
CA ASN A 369 4.56 8.89 8.96
C ASN A 369 4.45 9.05 10.48
N LYS A 370 4.16 10.26 10.96
CA LYS A 370 3.99 10.50 12.40
C LYS A 370 2.81 9.73 12.98
N ARG A 371 1.68 9.73 12.29
CA ARG A 371 0.50 8.92 12.66
C ARG A 371 0.86 7.43 12.74
N ARG A 372 1.61 6.89 11.78
CA ARG A 372 2.08 5.48 11.80
C ARG A 372 2.95 5.18 13.02
N GLU A 373 3.87 6.06 13.39
CA GLU A 373 4.70 5.89 14.60
C GLU A 373 3.88 5.85 15.90
N LEU A 374 2.77 6.59 15.96
CA LEU A 374 1.86 6.53 17.10
C LEU A 374 1.09 5.19 17.10
N GLU A 375 0.61 4.77 15.93
CA GLU A 375 -0.10 3.49 15.77
C GLU A 375 0.78 2.28 16.11
N SER A 376 2.08 2.32 15.80
CA SER A 376 3.01 1.24 16.14
C SER A 376 3.12 1.00 17.64
N LYS A 377 2.94 2.03 18.48
CA LYS A 377 2.89 1.86 19.94
C LYS A 377 1.71 0.99 20.37
N PHE A 378 0.55 1.18 19.74
CA PHE A 378 -0.60 0.32 19.97
C PHE A 378 -0.33 -1.11 19.51
N ARG A 379 0.37 -1.30 18.39
CA ARG A 379 0.78 -2.64 17.96
C ARG A 379 1.73 -3.31 18.96
N SER A 380 2.73 -2.59 19.49
CA SER A 380 3.58 -3.06 20.59
C SER A 380 2.76 -3.46 21.83
N TYR A 381 1.77 -2.65 22.21
CA TYR A 381 0.85 -2.98 23.31
C TYR A 381 0.09 -4.29 23.06
N TYR A 382 -0.51 -4.47 21.89
CA TYR A 382 -1.21 -5.70 21.55
C TYR A 382 -0.27 -6.90 21.46
N TRP A 383 0.94 -6.72 20.94
CA TRP A 383 1.96 -7.76 20.92
C TRP A 383 2.29 -8.25 22.34
N VAL A 384 2.49 -7.35 23.30
CA VAL A 384 2.75 -7.75 24.71
C VAL A 384 1.56 -8.51 25.29
N HIS A 385 0.33 -8.11 24.94
CA HIS A 385 -0.88 -8.79 25.41
C HIS A 385 -1.01 -10.22 24.86
N TYR A 386 -0.92 -10.39 23.54
CA TYR A 386 -1.16 -11.68 22.90
C TYR A 386 0.06 -12.63 22.96
N ASN A 387 1.28 -12.12 22.79
CA ASN A 387 2.49 -12.97 22.75
C ASN A 387 3.16 -13.19 24.10
N PHE A 388 2.71 -12.51 25.17
CA PHE A 388 3.33 -12.67 26.49
C PHE A 388 2.30 -12.76 27.63
N LEU A 389 1.46 -11.75 27.81
CA LEU A 389 0.54 -11.73 28.96
C LEU A 389 -0.58 -12.77 28.87
N GLN A 390 -0.99 -13.18 27.66
CA GLN A 390 -1.98 -14.24 27.46
C GLN A 390 -1.53 -15.56 28.12
N GLU A 391 -0.29 -15.99 27.90
CA GLU A 391 0.27 -17.21 28.50
C GLU A 391 0.36 -17.10 30.03
N LYS A 392 0.52 -15.88 30.55
CA LYS A 392 0.51 -15.60 31.99
C LYS A 392 -0.90 -15.46 32.57
N LYS A 393 -1.96 -15.67 31.77
CA LYS A 393 -3.38 -15.49 32.14
C LYS A 393 -3.69 -14.04 32.55
N MET A 394 -3.01 -13.08 31.92
CA MET A 394 -3.10 -11.64 32.19
C MET A 394 -3.50 -10.85 30.93
N LEU A 395 -4.15 -11.50 29.97
CA LEU A 395 -4.62 -10.83 28.74
C LEU A 395 -5.52 -9.63 29.09
N PHE A 396 -5.20 -8.47 28.53
CA PHE A 396 -5.81 -7.17 28.79
C PHE A 396 -5.76 -6.67 30.24
N ASN A 397 -4.99 -7.33 31.11
CA ASN A 397 -4.68 -6.80 32.43
C ASN A 397 -3.68 -5.64 32.29
N ASN A 398 -4.12 -4.42 32.63
CA ASN A 398 -3.31 -3.20 32.56
C ASN A 398 -2.82 -2.74 33.94
N SER A 399 -2.93 -3.56 34.99
CA SER A 399 -2.49 -3.24 36.35
C SER A 399 -0.97 -3.13 36.49
N ASP A 400 -0.52 -2.59 37.62
CA ASP A 400 0.91 -2.53 37.93
C ASP A 400 1.53 -3.92 38.10
N ALA A 401 0.77 -4.92 38.56
CA ALA A 401 1.23 -6.31 38.58
C ALA A 401 1.56 -6.85 37.17
N ALA A 402 0.79 -6.44 36.15
CA ALA A 402 1.09 -6.79 34.75
C ALA A 402 2.35 -6.09 34.26
N LYS A 403 2.52 -4.80 34.60
CA LYS A 403 3.75 -4.03 34.32
C LYS A 403 4.98 -4.70 34.95
N ASP A 404 4.92 -5.03 36.23
CA ASP A 404 6.03 -5.66 36.95
C ASP A 404 6.39 -7.02 36.34
N THR A 405 5.38 -7.77 35.90
CA THR A 405 5.58 -9.02 35.17
C THR A 405 6.30 -8.77 33.83
N VAL A 406 5.86 -7.81 33.02
CA VAL A 406 6.52 -7.46 31.76
C VAL A 406 7.97 -7.02 31.99
N LEU A 407 8.23 -6.16 32.98
CA LEU A 407 9.56 -5.68 33.30
C LEU A 407 10.50 -6.81 33.75
N LYS A 408 10.01 -7.72 34.60
CA LYS A 408 10.79 -8.86 35.09
C LYS A 408 11.31 -9.74 33.95
N TYR A 409 10.46 -10.09 33.00
CA TYR A 409 10.82 -10.99 31.89
C TYR A 409 11.45 -10.25 30.70
N GLY A 410 11.34 -8.92 30.63
CA GLY A 410 11.95 -8.12 29.56
C GLY A 410 13.48 -8.17 29.55
N ALA A 411 14.13 -8.51 30.68
CA ALA A 411 15.58 -8.67 30.71
C ALA A 411 16.09 -9.88 29.89
N GLU A 412 15.26 -10.92 29.77
CA GLU A 412 15.61 -12.20 29.13
C GLU A 412 15.01 -12.35 27.73
N ASN A 413 13.99 -11.54 27.39
CA ASN A 413 13.33 -11.55 26.10
C ASN A 413 13.51 -10.20 25.37
N GLY A 414 14.40 -10.18 24.37
CA GLY A 414 14.71 -8.97 23.60
C GLY A 414 13.50 -8.35 22.89
N TRP A 415 12.58 -9.16 22.37
CA TRP A 415 11.35 -8.67 21.74
C TRP A 415 10.41 -8.00 22.75
N LEU A 416 10.26 -8.60 23.92
CA LEU A 416 9.49 -8.01 25.02
C LEU A 416 10.13 -6.69 25.45
N LYS A 417 11.46 -6.68 25.65
CA LYS A 417 12.23 -5.49 26.02
C LYS A 417 11.97 -4.30 25.08
N MET A 418 12.01 -4.55 23.78
CA MET A 418 11.81 -3.51 22.75
C MET A 418 10.39 -2.91 22.77
N LYS A 419 9.41 -3.62 23.35
CA LYS A 419 7.99 -3.22 23.35
C LYS A 419 7.51 -2.76 24.73
N THR A 420 8.33 -2.91 25.77
CA THR A 420 7.97 -2.59 27.16
C THR A 420 7.59 -1.12 27.35
N GLU A 421 8.36 -0.18 26.77
CA GLU A 421 8.08 1.26 26.92
C GLU A 421 6.74 1.65 26.29
N ASP A 422 6.46 1.15 25.09
CA ASP A 422 5.19 1.36 24.41
C ASP A 422 4.04 0.73 25.20
N PHE A 423 4.22 -0.48 25.72
CA PHE A 423 3.22 -1.14 26.57
C PHE A 423 2.93 -0.31 27.83
N GLU A 424 3.95 0.18 28.53
CA GLU A 424 3.78 1.01 29.73
C GLU A 424 3.03 2.30 29.42
N THR A 425 3.33 2.91 28.26
CA THR A 425 2.67 4.11 27.79
C THR A 425 1.19 3.83 27.47
N VAL A 426 0.92 2.83 26.64
CA VAL A 426 -0.41 2.56 26.08
C VAL A 426 -1.34 1.84 27.08
N ARG A 427 -0.82 1.10 28.05
CA ARG A 427 -1.66 0.41 29.06
C ARG A 427 -2.52 1.39 29.85
N MET A 428 -2.03 2.62 30.08
CA MET A 428 -2.72 3.65 30.86
C MET A 428 -3.88 4.26 30.05
N PRO A 429 -5.14 4.23 30.55
CA PRO A 429 -6.29 4.71 29.78
C PRO A 429 -6.18 6.17 29.30
N ALA A 430 -5.70 7.08 30.16
CA ALA A 430 -5.53 8.49 29.81
C ALA A 430 -4.52 8.69 28.67
N THR A 431 -3.36 8.05 28.77
CA THR A 431 -2.31 8.11 27.74
C THR A 431 -2.78 7.46 26.43
N ARG A 432 -3.46 6.32 26.51
CA ARG A 432 -4.06 5.65 25.34
C ARG A 432 -5.04 6.56 24.60
N ALA A 433 -5.93 7.23 25.34
CA ALA A 433 -6.89 8.17 24.78
C ALA A 433 -6.19 9.38 24.15
N ALA A 434 -5.15 9.92 24.80
CA ALA A 434 -4.37 11.04 24.27
C ALA A 434 -3.63 10.68 22.97
N LEU A 435 -3.02 9.50 22.90
CA LEU A 435 -2.36 9.01 21.68
C LEU A 435 -3.36 8.80 20.53
N GLN A 436 -4.55 8.25 20.82
CA GLN A 436 -5.61 8.12 19.83
C GLN A 436 -6.06 9.48 19.31
N LYS A 437 -6.34 10.43 20.21
CA LYS A 437 -6.70 11.79 19.83
C LYS A 437 -5.62 12.44 18.96
N GLN A 438 -4.34 12.24 19.28
CA GLN A 438 -3.25 12.76 18.47
C GLN A 438 -3.23 12.16 17.06
N MET A 439 -3.49 10.86 16.90
CA MET A 439 -3.64 10.25 15.57
C MET A 439 -4.82 10.85 14.80
N ASP A 440 -5.95 11.06 15.48
CA ASP A 440 -7.15 11.63 14.87
C ASP A 440 -6.92 13.08 14.41
N ASP A 441 -6.30 13.90 15.27
CA ASP A 441 -5.93 15.30 14.97
C ASP A 441 -4.96 15.38 13.77
N ILE A 442 -4.00 14.44 13.67
CA ILE A 442 -3.09 14.37 12.52
C ILE A 442 -3.86 14.03 11.23
N VAL A 443 -4.79 13.07 11.29
CA VAL A 443 -5.62 12.71 10.13
C VAL A 443 -6.50 13.89 9.71
N ASP A 444 -7.09 14.61 10.67
CA ASP A 444 -7.85 15.84 10.40
C ASP A 444 -6.98 16.89 9.70
N ALA A 445 -5.77 17.15 10.20
CA ALA A 445 -4.84 18.09 9.58
C ALA A 445 -4.45 17.68 8.15
N ILE A 446 -4.27 16.38 7.88
CA ILE A 446 -4.03 15.87 6.53
C ILE A 446 -5.21 16.18 5.60
N TYR A 447 -6.44 15.88 6.03
CA TYR A 447 -7.64 16.11 5.21
C TYR A 447 -8.01 17.60 5.08
N GLN A 448 -7.53 18.48 5.96
CA GLN A 448 -7.61 19.92 5.75
C GLN A 448 -6.59 20.40 4.69
N LYS A 449 -5.38 19.85 4.71
CA LYS A 449 -4.28 20.24 3.80
C LYS A 449 -4.41 19.68 2.38
N ASN A 450 -5.03 18.52 2.21
CA ASN A 450 -5.09 17.84 0.92
C ASN A 450 -6.15 18.37 -0.05
N GLN A 451 -6.91 19.40 0.36
CA GLN A 451 -7.99 19.95 -0.45
C GLN A 451 -7.47 20.64 -1.73
N PRO A 452 -8.24 20.59 -2.84
CA PRO A 452 -7.87 21.28 -4.09
C PRO A 452 -7.57 22.77 -3.88
N ALA A 453 -6.41 23.21 -4.37
CA ALA A 453 -6.01 24.61 -4.36
C ALA A 453 -5.78 25.13 -5.79
N GLN A 454 -5.93 26.43 -5.98
CA GLN A 454 -5.60 27.08 -7.24
C GLN A 454 -4.13 27.53 -7.24
N TYR A 455 -3.44 27.26 -8.33
CA TYR A 455 -2.07 27.67 -8.60
C TYR A 455 -2.04 28.54 -9.86
N HIS A 456 -1.23 29.59 -9.86
CA HIS A 456 -0.98 30.42 -11.02
C HIS A 456 0.28 29.90 -11.74
N ILE A 457 0.12 29.42 -12.96
CA ILE A 457 1.20 28.88 -13.79
C ILE A 457 1.67 29.96 -14.75
N THR A 458 2.98 30.18 -14.84
CA THR A 458 3.60 31.03 -15.87
C THR A 458 4.75 30.31 -16.57
N LEU A 459 4.86 30.52 -17.88
CA LEU A 459 5.98 30.12 -18.72
C LEU A 459 6.47 31.35 -19.45
N THR A 460 7.70 31.77 -19.18
CA THR A 460 8.29 32.98 -19.79
C THR A 460 9.55 32.60 -20.55
N ALA A 461 9.66 33.02 -21.81
CA ALA A 461 10.85 32.84 -22.62
C ALA A 461 12.04 33.56 -21.97
N ASN A 462 13.20 32.90 -21.97
CA ASN A 462 14.44 33.46 -21.42
C ASN A 462 15.24 34.23 -22.47
#